data_AF-A0A7J0BPC0-F1
#
_entry.id   AF-A0A7J0BPC0-F1
#
_cell.length_a   1.000
_cell.length_b   1.000
_cell.length_c   1.000
_cell.angle_alpha   90.00
_cell.angle_beta   90.00
_cell.angle_gamma   90.00
#
_symmetry.space_group_name_H-M   'P 1'
#
loop_
_entity.id
_entity.type
_entity.pdbx_description
1 polymer ?
#
loop_
_entity_poly.entity_id
_entity_poly.type
_entity_poly.pdbx_seq_one_letter_code
_entity_poly.pdbx_strand_id
1 'polypeptide(L)'
;MRFLKVLALVIVFFLTMVFFQQNTGELSQAVTLKFDLLFKAWSTIPLPIYFLILGAFTLGAIIAVLFFLIERVRLGAAVRKARRQVKKLEKEVNALRTRPLDTMEALPAAEAAPGAFSTTAADAAKAE
;
A
#
# COMPACT_ATOMS: atom_id res chain seq x y z
N MET A 1 5.54 12.78 -8.57
CA MET A 1 6.68 13.06 -7.67
C MET A 1 7.81 12.01 -7.66
N ARG A 2 7.73 10.87 -8.34
CA ARG A 2 8.79 9.84 -8.28
C ARG A 2 10.11 10.32 -8.90
N PHE A 3 10.04 11.01 -10.04
CA PHE A 3 11.20 11.61 -10.70
C PHE A 3 11.83 12.77 -9.92
N LEU A 4 11.01 13.61 -9.24
CA LEU A 4 11.53 14.71 -8.43
C LEU A 4 12.34 14.20 -7.22
N LYS A 5 11.89 13.12 -6.58
CA LYS A 5 12.64 12.45 -5.50
C LYS A 5 13.96 11.87 -6.01
N VAL A 6 13.96 11.28 -7.21
CA VAL A 6 15.17 10.75 -7.85
C VAL A 6 16.12 11.89 -8.23
N LEU A 7 15.62 12.97 -8.81
CA LEU A 7 16.42 14.14 -9.16
C LEU A 7 17.06 14.78 -7.93
N ALA A 8 16.30 14.95 -6.85
CA ALA A 8 16.86 15.44 -5.58
C ALA A 8 17.96 14.52 -5.05
N LEU A 9 17.78 13.19 -5.13
CA LEU A 9 18.81 12.22 -4.73
C LEU A 9 20.07 12.33 -5.59
N VAL A 10 19.94 12.51 -6.91
CA VAL A 10 21.06 12.71 -7.83
C VAL A 10 21.81 14.01 -7.52
N ILE A 11 21.09 15.10 -7.26
CA ILE A 11 21.71 16.39 -6.90
C ILE A 11 22.47 16.27 -5.59
N VAL A 12 21.87 15.66 -4.56
CA VAL A 12 22.55 15.43 -3.26
C VAL A 12 23.79 14.57 -3.46
N PHE A 13 23.69 13.48 -4.22
CA PHE A 13 24.84 12.62 -4.52
C PHE A 13 25.97 13.38 -5.22
N PHE A 14 25.62 14.21 -6.22
CA PHE A 14 26.59 15.05 -6.93
C PHE A 14 27.26 16.07 -5.99
N LEU A 15 26.50 16.77 -5.16
CA LEU A 15 27.04 17.70 -4.16
C LEU A 15 28.00 16.99 -3.20
N THR A 16 27.63 15.80 -2.75
CA THR A 16 28.45 14.98 -1.86
C THR A 16 29.77 14.62 -2.56
N MET A 17 29.71 14.23 -3.83
CA MET A 17 30.92 13.89 -4.60
C MET A 17 31.86 15.08 -4.79
N VAL A 18 31.30 16.25 -5.13
CA VAL A 18 32.08 17.49 -5.26
C VAL A 18 32.70 17.88 -3.92
N PHE A 19 31.96 17.76 -2.81
CA PHE A 19 32.47 18.01 -1.47
C PHE A 19 33.67 17.12 -1.13
N PHE A 20 33.60 15.82 -1.45
CA PHE A 20 34.72 14.90 -1.26
C PHE A 20 35.95 15.33 -2.06
N GLN A 21 35.76 15.72 -3.33
CA GLN A 21 36.85 16.13 -4.19
C GLN A 21 37.52 17.43 -3.71
N GLN A 22 36.74 18.39 -3.23
CA GLN A 22 37.27 19.65 -2.69
C GLN A 22 38.04 19.43 -1.38
N ASN A 23 37.60 18.49 -0.55
CA ASN A 23 38.17 18.25 0.79
C ASN A 23 39.16 17.07 0.81
N THR A 24 39.60 16.56 -0.34
CA THR A 24 40.45 15.35 -0.43
C THR A 24 41.75 15.48 0.37
N GLY A 25 42.34 16.69 0.45
CA GLY A 25 43.54 16.94 1.25
C GLY A 25 43.35 16.69 2.74
N GLU A 26 42.29 17.26 3.33
CA GLU A 26 41.94 17.06 4.74
C GLU A 26 41.45 15.64 5.00
N LEU A 27 40.67 15.07 4.08
CA LEU A 27 40.11 13.73 4.21
C LEU A 27 41.15 12.60 4.14
N SER A 28 42.32 12.88 3.57
CA SER A 28 43.44 11.93 3.49
C SER A 28 44.31 11.91 4.75
N GLN A 29 44.06 12.80 5.71
CA GLN A 29 44.78 12.77 6.99
C GLN A 29 44.50 11.48 7.74
N ALA A 30 45.57 10.89 8.26
CA ALA A 30 45.51 9.67 9.04
C ALA A 30 45.03 9.99 10.47
N VAL A 31 43.89 9.41 10.86
CA VAL A 31 43.38 9.52 12.22
C VAL A 31 43.54 8.19 12.93
N THR A 32 44.09 8.23 14.14
CA THR A 32 44.13 7.08 15.02
C THR A 32 42.89 7.12 15.91
N LEU A 33 41.98 6.17 15.70
CA LEU A 33 40.83 6.02 16.60
C LEU A 33 41.31 5.33 17.86
N LYS A 34 41.28 6.07 18.96
CA LYS A 34 41.52 5.55 20.30
C LYS A 34 40.17 5.21 20.91
N PHE A 35 40.00 3.94 21.28
CA PHE A 35 38.85 3.47 22.02
C PHE A 35 39.33 3.25 23.45
N ASP A 36 39.06 4.24 24.31
CA ASP A 36 39.44 4.17 25.72
C ASP A 36 38.25 3.67 26.54
N LEU A 37 38.12 2.34 26.61
CA LEU A 37 37.13 1.71 27.48
C LEU A 37 37.81 1.46 28.82
N LEU A 38 37.50 2.32 29.82
CA LEU A 38 37.77 2.35 31.28
C LEU A 38 38.95 1.55 31.90
N PHE A 39 39.43 0.46 31.31
CA PHE A 39 40.54 -0.38 31.76
C PHE A 39 41.49 -0.86 30.64
N LYS A 40 41.21 -0.57 29.35
CA LYS A 40 42.13 -0.93 28.26
C LYS A 40 42.03 0.02 27.06
N ALA A 41 43.07 0.81 26.85
CA ALA A 41 43.22 1.64 25.67
C ALA A 41 43.56 0.77 24.45
N TRP A 42 42.61 0.64 23.51
CA TRP A 42 42.85 0.05 22.20
C TRP A 42 43.03 1.17 21.19
N SER A 43 44.22 1.26 20.59
CA SER A 43 44.48 2.16 19.47
C SER A 43 44.34 1.39 18.16
N THR A 44 43.48 1.87 17.26
CA THR A 44 43.39 1.34 15.91
C THR A 44 44.59 1.81 15.08
N ILE A 45 44.98 1.01 14.07
CA ILE A 45 45.92 1.41 13.01
C ILE A 45 45.49 2.78 12.44
N PRO A 46 46.43 3.67 12.08
CA PRO A 46 46.09 4.94 11.45
C PRO A 46 45.23 4.70 10.20
N LEU A 47 43.96 5.07 10.29
CA LEU A 47 43.00 4.97 9.19
C LEU A 47 42.73 6.37 8.64
N PRO A 48 42.75 6.54 7.31
CA PRO A 48 42.37 7.82 6.72
C PRO A 48 40.91 8.17 7.01
N ILE A 49 40.62 9.46 7.19
CA ILE A 49 39.26 9.95 7.49
C ILE A 49 38.27 9.56 6.39
N TYR A 50 38.67 9.60 5.12
CA TYR A 50 37.80 9.22 4.00
C TYR A 50 37.24 7.79 4.15
N PHE A 51 37.99 6.87 4.76
CA PHE A 51 37.56 5.48 4.93
C PHE A 51 36.41 5.37 5.94
N LEU A 52 36.48 6.14 7.03
CA LEU A 52 35.41 6.21 8.04
C LEU A 52 34.15 6.86 7.48
N ILE A 53 34.30 7.97 6.76
CA ILE A 53 33.14 8.65 6.15
C ILE A 53 32.51 7.76 5.08
N LEU A 54 33.31 7.09 4.25
CA LEU A 54 32.81 6.15 3.26
C LEU A 54 32.09 4.96 3.90
N GLY A 55 32.63 4.42 4.99
CA GLY A 55 31.97 3.37 5.79
C GLY A 55 30.63 3.83 6.37
N ALA A 56 30.58 5.02 6.97
CA ALA A 56 29.33 5.58 7.51
C ALA A 56 28.30 5.87 6.40
N PHE A 57 28.75 6.41 5.26
CA PHE A 57 27.90 6.70 4.12
C PHE A 57 27.31 5.43 3.51
N THR A 58 28.12 4.40 3.30
CA THR A 58 27.66 3.11 2.77
C THR A 58 26.67 2.44 3.71
N LEU A 59 26.93 2.46 5.02
CA LEU A 59 25.99 1.94 6.02
C LEU A 59 24.65 2.72 6.01
N GLY A 60 24.72 4.05 5.96
CA GLY A 60 23.55 4.91 5.84
C GLY A 60 22.75 4.65 4.55
N ALA A 61 23.44 4.45 3.43
CA ALA A 61 22.82 4.11 2.15
C ALA A 61 22.11 2.75 2.20
N ILE A 62 22.74 1.74 2.81
CA ILE A 62 22.12 0.42 3.03
C ILE A 62 20.84 0.56 3.86
N ILE A 63 20.90 1.29 4.98
CA ILE A 63 19.73 1.54 5.83
C ILE A 63 18.63 2.26 5.04
N ALA A 64 18.96 3.30 4.29
CA ALA A 64 18.00 4.03 3.47
C ALA A 64 17.33 3.14 2.41
N VAL A 65 18.09 2.29 1.73
CA VAL A 65 17.57 1.32 0.76
C VAL A 65 16.63 0.32 1.43
N LEU A 66 16.99 -0.19 2.61
CA LEU A 66 16.15 -1.11 3.38
C LEU A 66 14.81 -0.45 3.78
N PHE A 67 14.84 0.78 4.28
CA PHE A 67 13.62 1.55 4.59
C PHE A 67 12.74 1.72 3.36
N PHE A 68 13.33 2.11 2.23
CA PHE A 68 12.60 2.31 0.98
C PHE A 68 11.97 1.00 0.46
N LEU A 69 12.69 -0.11 0.60
CA LEU A 69 12.20 -1.44 0.21
C LEU A 69 11.00 -1.85 1.07
N ILE A 70 11.10 -1.69 2.39
CA ILE A 70 10.02 -2.01 3.34
C ILE A 70 8.77 -1.17 3.03
N GLU A 71 8.94 0.14 2.83
CA GLU A 71 7.83 1.00 2.44
C GLU A 71 7.18 0.54 1.13
N ARG A 72 7.99 0.21 0.11
CA ARG A 72 7.46 -0.24 -1.18
C ARG A 72 6.66 -1.53 -1.06
N VAL A 73 7.13 -2.49 -0.26
CA VAL A 73 6.42 -3.74 0.02
C VAL A 73 5.11 -3.46 0.77
N ARG A 74 5.14 -2.59 1.79
CA ARG A 74 3.96 -2.21 2.57
C ARG A 74 2.89 -1.53 1.70
N LEU A 75 3.30 -0.60 0.83
CA LEU A 75 2.40 0.05 -0.13
C LEU A 75 1.82 -0.97 -1.13
N GLY A 76 2.64 -1.89 -1.63
CA GLY A 76 2.19 -2.97 -2.51
C GLY A 76 1.16 -3.89 -1.86
N ALA A 77 1.37 -4.25 -0.60
CA ALA A 77 0.43 -5.05 0.19
C ALA A 77 -0.90 -4.32 0.43
N ALA A 78 -0.86 -3.02 0.76
CA ALA A 78 -2.04 -2.19 0.95
C ALA A 78 -2.90 -2.13 -0.33
N VAL A 79 -2.28 -1.91 -1.49
CA VAL A 79 -2.98 -1.89 -2.78
C VAL A 79 -3.61 -3.25 -3.11
N ARG A 80 -2.90 -4.35 -2.84
CA ARG A 80 -3.45 -5.71 -3.05
C ARG A 80 -4.65 -5.99 -2.14
N LYS A 81 -4.59 -5.57 -0.87
CA LYS A 81 -5.71 -5.73 0.08
C LYS A 81 -6.94 -4.92 -0.36
N ALA A 82 -6.75 -3.67 -0.75
CA ALA A 82 -7.84 -2.82 -1.25
C ALA A 82 -8.49 -3.40 -2.50
N ARG A 83 -7.69 -3.87 -3.48
CA ARG A 83 -8.22 -4.53 -4.70
C ARG A 83 -9.02 -5.79 -4.40
N ARG A 84 -8.61 -6.59 -3.41
CA ARG A 84 -9.35 -7.78 -2.98
C ARG A 84 -10.69 -7.43 -2.36
N GLN A 85 -10.75 -6.35 -1.56
CA GLN A 85 -12.00 -5.87 -0.97
C GLN A 85 -12.96 -5.37 -2.04
N VAL A 86 -12.49 -4.55 -2.98
CA VAL A 86 -13.30 -4.08 -4.12
C VAL A 86 -13.89 -5.26 -4.89
N LYS A 87 -13.08 -6.25 -5.26
CA LYS A 87 -13.56 -7.43 -5.99
C LYS A 87 -14.56 -8.28 -5.19
N LYS A 88 -14.46 -8.29 -3.86
CA LYS A 88 -15.42 -8.97 -2.99
C LYS A 88 -16.76 -8.22 -2.96
N LEU A 89 -16.72 -6.91 -2.76
CA LEU A 89 -17.89 -6.05 -2.77
C LEU A 89 -18.60 -6.06 -4.14
N GLU A 90 -17.85 -6.03 -5.25
CA GLU A 90 -18.42 -6.17 -6.60
C GLU A 90 -19.18 -7.49 -6.77
N LYS A 91 -18.65 -8.61 -6.25
CA LYS A 91 -19.32 -9.90 -6.27
C LYS A 91 -20.56 -9.94 -5.38
N GLU A 92 -20.51 -9.33 -4.20
CA GLU A 92 -21.65 -9.23 -3.29
C GLU A 92 -22.78 -8.39 -3.90
N VAL A 93 -22.45 -7.23 -4.51
CA VAL A 93 -23.41 -6.41 -5.26
C VAL A 93 -23.99 -7.15 -6.45
N ASN A 94 -23.17 -7.87 -7.22
CA ASN A 94 -23.68 -8.64 -8.36
C ASN A 94 -24.61 -9.76 -7.90
N ALA A 95 -24.24 -10.53 -6.87
CA ALA A 95 -25.10 -11.59 -6.33
C ALA A 95 -26.42 -11.05 -5.77
N LEU A 96 -26.41 -9.88 -5.12
CA LEU A 96 -27.60 -9.19 -4.64
C LEU A 96 -28.43 -8.56 -5.77
N ARG A 97 -27.86 -8.34 -6.96
CA ARG A 97 -28.60 -7.89 -8.15
C ARG A 97 -29.19 -9.06 -8.95
N THR A 98 -28.62 -10.25 -8.86
CA THR A 98 -29.16 -11.45 -9.54
C THR A 98 -30.29 -12.09 -8.74
N ARG A 99 -30.31 -11.97 -7.41
CA ARG A 99 -31.37 -12.53 -6.54
C ARG A 99 -32.76 -11.87 -6.56
N PRO A 100 -32.95 -10.58 -6.90
CA PRO A 100 -34.29 -9.97 -6.93
C PRO A 100 -35.02 -10.16 -8.27
N LEU A 101 -34.35 -10.66 -9.32
CA LEU A 101 -34.99 -10.85 -10.63
C LEU A 101 -35.82 -12.14 -10.68
N ASP A 102 -35.36 -13.21 -10.02
CA ASP A 102 -36.07 -14.50 -9.96
C ASP A 102 -37.35 -14.44 -9.12
N THR A 103 -37.47 -13.48 -8.20
CA THR A 103 -38.67 -13.33 -7.35
C THR A 103 -39.80 -12.59 -8.07
N MET A 104 -39.51 -11.86 -9.15
CA MET A 104 -40.54 -11.13 -9.92
C MET A 104 -41.17 -12.00 -11.02
N GLU A 105 -40.49 -13.06 -11.48
CA GLU A 105 -40.99 -13.97 -12.53
C GLU A 105 -41.86 -15.12 -11.97
N ALA A 106 -41.85 -15.32 -10.66
CA ALA A 106 -42.72 -16.27 -9.94
C ALA A 106 -43.92 -15.57 -9.28
N LEU A 107 -44.63 -14.72 -10.02
CA LEU A 107 -46.02 -14.41 -9.71
C LEU A 107 -46.88 -15.47 -10.41
N PRO A 108 -47.45 -16.45 -9.69
CA PRO A 108 -48.31 -17.43 -10.32
C PRO A 108 -49.55 -16.72 -10.88
N ALA A 109 -49.72 -16.82 -12.19
CA ALA A 109 -51.02 -16.71 -12.84
C ALA A 109 -51.90 -17.86 -12.32
N ALA A 110 -52.45 -17.68 -11.12
CA ALA A 110 -53.42 -18.58 -10.51
C ALA A 110 -54.80 -17.92 -10.57
N GLU A 111 -55.28 -17.73 -11.80
CA GLU A 111 -56.71 -17.71 -12.08
C GLU A 111 -57.06 -19.07 -12.68
N ALA A 112 -57.66 -19.98 -11.88
CA ALA A 112 -58.60 -20.99 -12.37
C ALA A 112 -59.15 -21.87 -11.22
N ALA A 113 -60.46 -21.71 -10.99
CA ALA A 113 -61.42 -22.71 -10.52
C ALA A 113 -61.57 -22.97 -8.99
N PRO A 114 -62.73 -23.50 -8.56
CA PRO A 114 -64.08 -22.98 -8.80
C PRO A 114 -64.92 -22.91 -7.51
N GLY A 115 -65.90 -22.00 -7.48
CA GLY A 115 -67.17 -22.14 -6.77
C GLY A 115 -67.15 -22.51 -5.28
N ALA A 116 -67.09 -21.50 -4.41
CA ALA A 116 -67.74 -21.55 -3.09
C ALA A 116 -67.79 -20.14 -2.46
N PHE A 117 -68.75 -19.31 -2.89
CA PHE A 117 -69.34 -18.31 -1.99
C PHE A 117 -70.80 -18.11 -2.39
N SER A 118 -71.68 -18.53 -1.49
CA SER A 118 -73.10 -18.24 -1.54
C SER A 118 -73.37 -16.85 -0.96
N THR A 119 -74.51 -16.32 -1.38
CA THR A 119 -75.36 -15.32 -0.72
C THR A 119 -75.26 -13.86 -1.17
N THR A 120 -76.38 -13.45 -1.78
CA THR A 120 -77.13 -12.20 -1.59
C THR A 120 -76.76 -10.94 -2.38
N ALA A 121 -77.83 -10.34 -2.91
CA ALA A 121 -77.98 -9.00 -3.48
C ALA A 121 -77.59 -8.83 -4.96
N ALA A 122 -78.53 -9.13 -5.86
CA ALA A 122 -78.99 -8.21 -6.90
C ALA A 122 -80.01 -8.91 -7.83
N ASP A 123 -81.13 -9.36 -7.26
CA ASP A 123 -82.32 -9.62 -8.05
C ASP A 123 -83.09 -8.29 -8.14
N ALA A 124 -82.61 -7.41 -9.01
CA ALA A 124 -83.24 -6.13 -9.34
C ALA A 124 -82.63 -5.57 -10.64
N ALA A 125 -83.09 -6.08 -11.79
CA ALA A 125 -83.28 -5.33 -13.04
C ALA A 125 -83.26 -6.25 -14.28
N LYS A 126 -84.32 -7.05 -14.44
CA LYS A 126 -84.97 -7.30 -15.75
C LYS A 126 -86.19 -8.19 -15.55
N ALA A 127 -87.28 -7.57 -15.12
CA ALA A 127 -88.61 -8.02 -15.53
C ALA A 127 -88.94 -7.29 -16.83
N GLU A 128 -89.44 -8.06 -17.79
CA GLU A 128 -90.38 -7.62 -18.82
C GLU A 128 -91.49 -6.72 -18.27
#